data_AF-J9EKI0-F1
#
_entry.id   AF-J9EKI0-F1
#
_cell.length_a   1.000
_cell.length_b   1.000
_cell.length_c   1.000
_cell.angle_alpha   90.00
_cell.angle_beta   90.00
_cell.angle_gamma   90.00
#
_symmetry.space_group_name_H-M   'P 1'
#
loop_
_entity.id
_entity.type
_entity.pdbx_description
1 polymer ?
#
loop_
_entity_poly.entity_id
_entity_poly.type
_entity_poly.pdbx_seq_one_letter_code
_entity_poly.pdbx_strand_id
1 'polypeptide(L)'
;MDEVNQVLTTNLWLEMQWYDYKLTWDPEKWNNIRKLHVPSDQIWIPDILLYNNADGEPHITIMSDALVYYTGAVVWKPPSIYKSFCPVGLRL
;
A
#
# COMPACT_ATOMS: atom_id res chain seq x y z
N MET A 1 -2.32 -11.31 18.91
CA MET A 1 -0.93 -11.55 19.33
C MET A 1 -0.81 -13.02 19.65
N ASP A 2 0.12 -13.71 19.00
CA ASP A 2 0.52 -15.06 19.35
C ASP A 2 1.82 -14.96 20.15
N GLU A 3 1.71 -15.08 21.47
CA GLU A 3 2.84 -14.89 22.38
C GLU A 3 3.82 -16.06 22.35
N VAL A 4 3.33 -17.28 22.05
CA VAL A 4 4.16 -18.50 21.97
C VAL A 4 5.03 -18.46 20.73
N ASN A 5 4.44 -18.09 19.59
CA ASN A 5 5.17 -17.99 18.32
C ASN A 5 5.81 -16.60 18.10
N GLN A 6 5.60 -15.65 19.02
CA GLN A 6 6.08 -14.27 18.92
C GLN A 6 5.61 -13.56 17.62
N VAL A 7 4.34 -13.77 17.24
CA VAL A 7 3.75 -13.23 16.01
C VAL A 7 2.63 -12.23 16.32
N LEU A 8 2.73 -11.03 15.73
CA LEU A 8 1.70 -10.01 15.76
C LEU A 8 1.00 -9.93 14.39
N THR A 9 -0.27 -10.32 14.33
CA THR A 9 -1.16 -10.12 13.18
C THR A 9 -1.89 -8.80 13.30
N THR A 10 -1.79 -7.95 12.27
CA THR A 10 -2.42 -6.62 12.18
C THR A 10 -3.23 -6.49 10.91
N ASN A 11 -4.43 -5.91 11.01
CA ASN A 11 -5.22 -5.48 9.87
C ASN A 11 -5.02 -3.97 9.70
N LEU A 12 -4.44 -3.55 8.59
CA LEU A 12 -4.03 -2.17 8.34
C LEU A 12 -4.36 -1.73 6.92
N TRP A 13 -4.44 -0.42 6.74
CA TRP A 13 -4.49 0.22 5.43
C TRP A 13 -3.10 0.81 5.17
N LEU A 14 -2.40 0.30 4.15
CA LEU A 14 -1.08 0.80 3.83
C LEU A 14 -1.21 2.04 2.94
N GLU A 15 -0.97 3.22 3.49
CA GLU A 15 -1.04 4.46 2.72
C GLU A 15 0.30 4.76 2.03
N MET A 16 0.29 4.72 0.70
CA MET A 16 1.42 5.06 -0.14
C MET A 16 1.09 6.29 -0.97
N GLN A 17 2.08 7.18 -1.09
CA GLN A 17 1.98 8.36 -1.93
C GLN A 17 3.28 8.55 -2.70
N TRP A 18 3.17 8.72 -4.01
CA TRP A 18 4.30 9.01 -4.88
C TRP A 18 3.88 9.96 -6.01
N TYR A 19 4.85 10.32 -6.85
CA TYR A 19 4.64 11.14 -8.02
C TYR A 19 5.07 10.38 -9.28
N ASP A 20 4.19 10.30 -10.26
CA ASP A 20 4.46 9.73 -11.58
C ASP A 20 4.24 10.80 -12.66
N TYR A 21 5.33 11.21 -13.29
CA TYR A 21 5.32 12.24 -14.33
C TYR A 21 4.59 11.79 -15.61
N LYS A 22 4.39 10.49 -15.83
CA LYS A 22 3.62 9.98 -16.98
C LYS A 22 2.11 10.09 -16.77
N LEU A 23 1.68 10.26 -15.52
CA LEU A 23 0.27 10.38 -15.13
C LEU A 23 -0.17 11.84 -14.95
N THR A 24 0.51 12.79 -15.61
CA THR A 24 0.15 14.20 -15.61
C THR A 24 -0.74 14.55 -16.80
N TRP A 25 -1.76 15.38 -16.60
CA TRP A 25 -2.55 15.93 -17.70
C TRP A 25 -3.04 17.35 -17.39
N ASP A 26 -3.41 18.08 -18.44
CA ASP A 26 -4.02 19.40 -18.35
C ASP A 26 -5.55 19.26 -18.21
N PRO A 27 -6.15 19.60 -17.05
CA PRO A 27 -7.59 19.43 -16.83
C PRO A 27 -8.44 20.16 -17.87
N GLU A 28 -7.99 21.30 -18.40
CA GLU A 28 -8.77 22.08 -19.37
C GLU A 28 -8.98 21.33 -20.69
N LYS A 29 -8.05 20.43 -21.05
CA LYS A 29 -8.16 19.55 -22.22
C LYS A 29 -9.02 18.31 -21.99
N TRP A 30 -9.36 18.02 -20.74
CA TRP A 30 -10.04 16.79 -20.33
C TRP A 30 -11.27 17.09 -19.46
N ASN A 31 -12.12 18.02 -19.91
CA ASN A 31 -13.38 18.38 -19.25
C ASN A 31 -13.25 18.69 -17.74
N ASN A 32 -12.16 19.37 -17.36
CA ASN A 32 -11.80 19.70 -15.97
C ASN A 32 -11.69 18.49 -15.03
N ILE A 33 -11.42 17.28 -15.55
CA ILE A 33 -11.11 16.11 -14.73
C ILE A 33 -9.78 16.38 -14.00
N ARG A 34 -9.80 16.31 -12.66
CA ARG A 34 -8.63 16.57 -11.81
C ARG A 34 -8.11 15.33 -11.08
N LYS A 35 -8.91 14.26 -11.04
CA LYS A 35 -8.53 13.00 -10.39
C LYS A 35 -9.27 11.82 -11.01
N LEU A 36 -8.66 10.65 -10.96
CA LEU A 36 -9.18 9.40 -11.50
C LEU A 36 -8.88 8.25 -10.53
N HIS A 37 -9.79 7.28 -10.46
CA HIS A 37 -9.50 5.97 -9.89
C HIS A 37 -8.94 5.09 -11.00
N VAL A 38 -7.75 4.55 -10.78
CA VAL A 38 -7.05 3.68 -11.75
C VAL A 38 -6.71 2.38 -11.05
N PRO A 39 -7.05 1.21 -11.61
CA PRO A 39 -6.64 -0.08 -11.09
C PRO A 39 -5.11 -0.12 -10.87
N SER A 40 -4.67 -0.55 -9.70
CA SER A 40 -3.24 -0.51 -9.33
C SER A 40 -2.35 -1.41 -10.20
N ASP A 41 -2.92 -2.39 -10.90
CA ASP A 41 -2.24 -3.26 -11.86
C ASP A 41 -1.99 -2.62 -13.23
N GLN A 42 -2.55 -1.43 -13.49
CA GLN A 42 -2.36 -0.68 -14.73
C GLN A 42 -1.32 0.44 -14.63
N ILE A 43 -0.80 0.68 -13.44
CA ILE A 43 0.20 1.72 -13.16
C ILE A 43 1.40 1.12 -12.46
N TRP A 44 2.51 1.84 -12.48
CA TRP A 44 3.63 1.48 -11.62
C TRP A 44 3.22 1.66 -10.15
N ILE A 45 3.54 0.68 -9.32
CA ILE A 45 3.38 0.71 -7.87
C ILE A 45 4.74 0.46 -7.20
N PRO A 46 4.98 1.01 -6.00
CA PRO A 46 6.20 0.71 -5.26
C PRO A 46 6.18 -0.74 -4.72
N ASP A 47 7.30 -1.44 -4.89
CA ASP A 47 7.50 -2.75 -4.28
C ASP A 47 7.82 -2.60 -2.78
N ILE A 48 6.77 -2.69 -1.94
CA ILE A 48 6.90 -2.61 -0.47
C ILE A 48 6.74 -4.00 0.14
N LEU A 49 7.65 -4.34 1.04
CA LEU A 49 7.66 -5.62 1.75
C LEU A 49 7.83 -5.43 3.26
N LEU A 50 7.21 -6.33 4.03
CA LEU A 50 7.39 -6.39 5.47
C LEU A 50 8.69 -7.15 5.79
N TYR A 51 9.71 -6.47 6.32
CA TYR A 51 11.01 -7.09 6.58
C TYR A 51 10.97 -8.16 7.67
N ASN A 52 10.29 -7.88 8.78
CA ASN A 52 10.11 -8.82 9.89
C ASN A 52 8.86 -9.70 9.69
N ASN A 53 8.62 -10.15 8.46
CA ASN A 53 7.47 -10.98 8.12
C ASN A 53 7.56 -12.37 8.78
N ALA A 54 6.46 -12.80 9.39
CA ALA A 54 6.33 -14.09 10.06
C ALA A 54 5.46 -15.12 9.30
N ASP A 55 4.94 -14.77 8.11
CA ASP A 55 3.96 -15.57 7.35
C ASP A 55 4.50 -16.17 6.05
N GLY A 56 5.73 -15.82 5.64
CA GLY A 56 6.35 -16.24 4.39
C GLY A 56 5.90 -15.48 3.15
N GLU A 57 4.77 -14.76 3.17
CA GLU A 57 4.33 -13.85 2.10
C GLU A 57 4.55 -12.39 2.52
N PRO A 58 5.57 -11.70 1.98
CA PRO A 58 5.92 -10.36 2.42
C PRO A 58 5.19 -9.24 1.66
N HIS A 59 4.42 -9.57 0.61
CA HIS A 59 3.80 -8.59 -0.30
C HIS A 59 2.32 -8.31 -0.01
N ILE A 60 1.83 -7.22 -0.61
CA ILE A 60 0.41 -6.86 -0.60
C ILE A 60 -0.34 -7.81 -1.54
N THR A 61 -1.29 -8.58 -1.01
CA THR A 61 -2.07 -9.57 -1.77
C THR A 61 -3.41 -9.03 -2.30
N ILE A 62 -3.90 -7.92 -1.75
CA ILE A 62 -5.17 -7.31 -2.15
C ILE A 62 -4.88 -6.05 -2.97
N MET A 63 -5.18 -6.12 -4.27
CA MET A 63 -5.10 -4.98 -5.17
C MET A 63 -6.37 -4.12 -5.07
N SER A 64 -6.20 -2.80 -5.09
CA SER A 64 -7.28 -1.82 -5.04
C SER A 64 -6.97 -0.68 -6.00
N ASP A 65 -7.98 0.10 -6.40
CA ASP A 65 -7.73 1.29 -7.20
C ASP A 65 -6.82 2.29 -6.46
N ALA A 66 -5.91 2.90 -7.20
CA ALA A 66 -5.15 4.06 -6.79
C ALA A 66 -5.87 5.34 -7.23
N LEU A 67 -5.80 6.38 -6.41
CA LEU A 67 -6.29 7.71 -6.75
C LEU A 67 -5.16 8.50 -7.41
N VAL A 68 -5.32 8.81 -8.68
CA VAL A 68 -4.35 9.56 -9.50
C VAL A 68 -4.85 10.97 -9.69
N TYR A 69 -4.01 11.97 -9.43
CA TYR A 69 -4.30 13.39 -9.63
C TYR A 69 -3.66 13.91 -10.92
N TYR A 70 -4.28 14.92 -11.53
CA TYR A 70 -3.79 15.54 -12.77
C TYR A 70 -2.36 16.09 -12.67
N THR A 71 -1.92 16.39 -11.46
CA THR A 71 -0.56 16.85 -11.18
C THR A 71 0.47 15.75 -11.32
N GLY A 72 0.10 14.47 -11.40
CA GLY A 72 0.99 13.30 -11.34
C GLY A 72 1.09 12.68 -9.94
N ALA A 73 0.44 13.27 -8.93
CA ALA A 73 0.41 12.67 -7.59
C ALA A 73 -0.48 11.42 -7.57
N VAL A 74 0.00 10.34 -6.97
CA VAL A 74 -0.73 9.08 -6.83
C VAL A 74 -0.85 8.73 -5.36
N VAL A 75 -2.04 8.33 -4.93
CA VAL A 75 -2.33 7.86 -3.58
C VAL A 75 -2.95 6.46 -3.68
N TRP A 76 -2.29 5.47 -3.08
CA TRP A 76 -2.76 4.09 -3.07
C TRP A 76 -2.88 3.60 -1.63
N LYS A 77 -4.05 3.06 -1.28
CA LYS A 77 -4.38 2.60 0.08
C LYS A 77 -4.99 1.20 0.06
N PRO A 78 -4.24 0.15 -0.29
CA PRO A 78 -4.74 -1.20 -0.22
C PRO A 78 -4.94 -1.64 1.24
N PRO A 79 -5.99 -2.42 1.53
CA PRO A 79 -6.09 -3.13 2.80
C PRO A 79 -5.06 -4.27 2.83
N SER A 80 -4.45 -4.50 3.99
CA SER A 80 -3.44 -5.54 4.15
C SER A 80 -3.50 -6.19 5.53
N ILE A 81 -3.17 -7.48 5.57
CA ILE A 81 -3.00 -8.24 6.81
C ILE A 81 -1.52 -8.55 6.94
N TYR A 82 -0.85 -7.88 7.87
CA TYR A 82 0.57 -8.08 8.14
C TYR A 82 0.77 -8.92 9.40
N LYS A 83 1.53 -10.00 9.25
CA LYS A 83 2.04 -10.80 10.37
C LYS A 83 3.52 -10.51 10.55
N SER A 84 3.85 -9.90 11.68
CA SER A 84 5.21 -9.49 12.01
C SER A 84 5.76 -10.30 13.18
N PHE A 85 7.05 -10.59 13.16
CA PHE A 85 7.76 -11.05 14.35
C PHE A 85 7.83 -9.92 15.37
N CYS A 86 7.37 -10.20 16.58
CA CYS A 86 7.33 -9.27 17.71
C CYS A 86 7.80 -10.01 18.96
N PRO A 87 9.10 -9.89 19.33
CA PRO A 87 9.66 -10.55 20.50
C PRO A 87 8.98 -10.05 21.79
N VAL A 88 8.26 -10.94 22.47
CA VAL A 88 7.67 -10.63 23.78
C VAL A 88 8.71 -10.90 24.86
N GLY A 89 9.07 -9.86 25.61
CA GLY A 89 9.95 -10.00 26.76
C GLY A 89 9.22 -10.69 27.91
N LEU A 90 9.40 -12.00 28.06
CA LEU A 90 8.99 -12.72 29.25
C LEU A 90 9.99 -12.41 30.37
N ARG A 91 9.67 -11.44 31.23
CA ARG A 91 10.36 -11.30 32.52
C ARG A 91 9.85 -12.39 33.45
N LEU A 92 10.73 -13.34 33.77
CA LEU A 92 10.58 -14.27 34.89
C LEU A 92 10.97 -13.56 36.19
#